data_AF-A0A349Q9V1-F1
#
_entry.id   AF-A0A349Q9V1-F1
#
_cell.length_a   1.000
_cell.length_b   1.000
_cell.length_c   1.000
_cell.angle_alpha   90.00
_cell.angle_beta   90.00
_cell.angle_gamma   90.00
#
_symmetry.space_group_name_H-M   'P 1'
#
loop_
_entity.id
_entity.type
_entity.pdbx_description
1 polymer ?
#
loop_
_entity_poly.entity_id
_entity_poly.type
_entity_poly.pdbx_seq_one_letter_code
_entity_poly.pdbx_strand_id
1 'polypeptide(L)'
;MKGLEEARKFYEEAGAEMISRNFGDFENRIAVGLVGHGSECFGFDDQTSRDHDFETGFCLWLTKEDEEKIGFYLMRAYDKLKAEYALKNGV
;
A
#
# COMPACT_ATOMS: atom_id res chain seq x y z
N MET A 1 2.43 16.00 8.07
CA MET A 1 2.90 14.81 7.34
C MET A 1 1.78 14.48 6.37
N LYS A 2 2.07 14.26 5.07
CA LYS A 2 1.03 14.09 4.05
C LYS A 2 0.89 12.61 3.75
N GLY A 3 -0.27 11.99 3.94
CA GLY A 3 -0.45 10.54 3.77
C GLY A 3 -0.09 10.04 2.37
N LEU A 4 -0.22 10.86 1.33
CA LEU A 4 0.30 10.56 -0.01
C LEU A 4 1.82 10.35 -0.05
N GLU A 5 2.58 11.16 0.71
CA GLU A 5 4.03 11.04 0.81
C GLU A 5 4.41 9.78 1.62
N GLU A 6 3.65 9.45 2.65
CA GLU A 6 3.84 8.23 3.46
C GLU A 6 3.54 6.96 2.67
N ALA A 7 2.44 6.93 1.92
CA ALA A 7 2.08 5.84 1.03
C ALA A 7 3.14 5.62 -0.05
N ARG A 8 3.62 6.71 -0.67
CA ARG A 8 4.74 6.65 -1.64
C ARG A 8 5.99 6.08 -0.99
N LYS A 9 6.38 6.59 0.19
CA LYS A 9 7.56 6.14 0.90
C LYS A 9 7.48 4.65 1.24
N PHE A 10 6.33 4.19 1.74
CA PHE A 10 6.11 2.77 2.04
C PHE A 10 6.22 1.89 0.78
N TYR A 11 5.65 2.35 -0.35
CA TYR A 11 5.81 1.64 -1.61
C TYR A 11 7.27 1.55 -2.07
N GLU A 12 8.00 2.68 -2.06
CA GLU A 12 9.39 2.75 -2.50
C GLU A 12 10.35 1.96 -1.61
N GLU A 13 10.12 1.95 -0.29
CA GLU A 13 11.01 1.28 0.67
C GLU A 13 10.74 -0.22 0.83
N ALA A 14 9.53 -0.69 0.51
CA ALA A 14 9.12 -2.05 0.83
C ALA A 14 8.16 -2.68 -0.19
N GLY A 15 7.18 -1.91 -0.69
CA GLY A 15 6.14 -2.41 -1.59
C GLY A 15 6.67 -2.93 -2.92
N ALA A 16 7.51 -2.15 -3.60
CA ALA A 16 8.07 -2.50 -4.90
C ALA A 16 8.92 -3.78 -4.84
N GLU A 17 9.76 -3.90 -3.81
CA GLU A 17 10.60 -5.09 -3.59
C GLU A 17 9.76 -6.34 -3.32
N MET A 18 8.70 -6.23 -2.51
CA MET A 18 7.78 -7.33 -2.22
C MET A 18 7.11 -7.83 -3.51
N ILE A 19 6.64 -6.93 -4.38
CA ILE A 19 6.03 -7.28 -5.67
C ILE A 19 7.07 -7.96 -6.56
N SER A 20 8.24 -7.37 -6.76
CA SER A 20 9.24 -7.89 -7.70
C SER A 20 9.77 -9.27 -7.28
N ARG A 21 10.01 -9.49 -5.97
CA ARG A 21 10.53 -10.76 -5.46
C ARG A 21 9.50 -11.88 -5.42
N ASN A 22 8.27 -11.58 -5.01
CA ASN A 22 7.26 -12.60 -4.73
C ASN A 22 6.25 -12.79 -5.87
N PHE A 23 6.09 -11.78 -6.73
CA PHE A 23 5.08 -11.70 -7.79
C PHE A 23 5.66 -11.16 -9.11
N GLY A 24 6.95 -11.38 -9.39
CA GLY A 24 7.65 -10.81 -10.55
C GLY A 24 6.96 -11.06 -11.90
N ASP A 25 6.36 -12.23 -12.10
CA ASP A 25 5.59 -12.57 -13.32
C ASP A 25 4.35 -11.66 -13.51
N PHE A 26 3.88 -11.02 -12.43
CA PHE A 26 2.72 -10.12 -12.39
C PHE A 26 3.10 -8.66 -12.12
N GLU A 27 4.38 -8.33 -11.93
CA GLU A 27 4.81 -6.98 -11.54
C GLU A 27 4.28 -5.90 -12.51
N ASN A 28 4.39 -6.14 -13.82
CA ASN A 28 3.87 -5.24 -14.86
C ASN A 28 2.34 -5.32 -15.07
N ARG A 29 1.64 -6.11 -14.26
CA ARG A 29 0.19 -6.32 -14.29
C ARG A 29 -0.51 -5.81 -13.02
N ILE A 30 0.26 -5.34 -12.04
CA ILE A 30 -0.24 -4.78 -10.79
C ILE A 30 -0.14 -3.25 -10.87
N ALA A 31 -1.29 -2.57 -10.82
CA ALA A 31 -1.30 -1.12 -10.64
C ALA A 31 -1.25 -0.79 -9.14
N VAL A 32 -0.47 0.24 -8.77
CA VAL A 32 -0.28 0.67 -7.38
C VAL A 32 -0.61 2.15 -7.23
N GLY A 33 -1.28 2.52 -6.15
CA GLY A 33 -1.63 3.90 -5.87
C GLY A 33 -2.44 4.05 -4.59
N LEU A 34 -2.80 5.29 -4.26
CA LEU A 34 -3.66 5.58 -3.11
C LEU A 34 -5.01 6.07 -3.64
N VAL A 35 -6.12 5.47 -3.17
CA VAL A 35 -7.47 5.89 -3.53
C VAL A 35 -8.37 5.82 -2.30
N GLY A 36 -9.29 6.78 -2.20
CA GLY A 36 -10.18 6.90 -1.05
C GLY A 36 -10.86 8.26 -1.05
N HIS A 37 -11.75 8.45 -0.08
CA HIS A 37 -12.44 9.71 0.14
C HIS A 37 -11.74 10.57 1.20
N GLY A 38 -10.68 10.06 1.83
CA GLY A 38 -9.96 10.76 2.89
C GLY A 38 -9.00 11.83 2.36
N SER A 39 -8.66 12.78 3.23
CA SER A 39 -7.80 13.93 2.90
C SER A 39 -6.41 13.50 2.44
N GLU A 40 -5.97 12.32 2.87
CA GLU A 40 -4.68 11.73 2.54
C GLU A 40 -4.54 11.45 1.04
N CYS A 41 -5.66 11.07 0.40
CA CYS A 41 -5.72 10.80 -1.03
C CYS A 41 -5.62 12.08 -1.86
N PHE A 42 -6.03 13.22 -1.31
CA PHE A 42 -6.02 14.53 -1.99
C PHE A 42 -4.83 15.41 -1.58
N GLY A 43 -3.99 14.95 -0.65
CA GLY A 43 -2.84 15.71 -0.14
C GLY A 43 -3.22 16.90 0.75
N PHE A 44 -4.41 16.87 1.37
CA PHE A 44 -4.93 17.91 2.25
C PHE A 44 -4.74 17.63 3.74
N ASP A 45 -3.98 16.59 4.12
CA ASP A 45 -3.75 16.27 5.53
C ASP A 45 -3.12 17.43 6.31
N ASP A 46 -3.74 17.77 7.43
CA ASP A 46 -3.24 18.72 8.41
C ASP A 46 -3.05 18.08 9.79
N GLN A 47 -2.81 18.90 10.82
CA GLN A 47 -2.53 18.38 12.17
C GLN A 47 -3.76 17.76 12.85
N THR A 48 -4.96 18.07 12.38
CA THR A 48 -6.23 17.59 12.95
C THR A 48 -6.67 16.28 12.30
N SER A 49 -6.28 15.99 11.05
CA SER A 49 -6.63 14.78 10.28
C SER A 49 -6.19 13.42 10.87
N ARG A 50 -5.59 13.39 12.07
CA ARG A 50 -5.03 12.17 12.68
C ARG A 50 -5.96 11.49 13.68
N ASP A 51 -7.11 12.08 13.97
CA ASP A 51 -8.08 11.54 14.95
C ASP A 51 -9.06 10.51 14.34
N HIS A 52 -8.90 10.19 13.06
CA HIS A 52 -9.67 9.16 12.34
C HIS A 52 -8.78 8.33 11.39
N ASP A 53 -8.83 6.99 11.52
CA ASP A 53 -8.35 5.94 10.60
C ASP A 53 -7.09 6.25 9.75
N PHE A 54 -6.01 6.71 10.40
CA PHE A 54 -4.76 7.06 9.72
C PHE A 54 -3.79 5.87 9.70
N GLU A 55 -3.98 4.93 8.76
CA GLU A 55 -3.07 3.81 8.53
C GLU A 55 -2.19 4.02 7.28
N THR A 56 -0.88 3.78 7.42
CA THR A 56 0.03 3.79 6.27
C THR A 56 -0.27 2.63 5.33
N GLY A 57 -0.57 2.94 4.07
CA GLY A 57 -0.84 1.93 3.06
C GLY A 57 -1.01 2.50 1.66
N PHE A 58 -1.14 1.60 0.69
CA PHE A 58 -1.54 1.83 -0.68
C PHE A 58 -2.47 0.71 -1.17
N CYS A 59 -3.08 0.92 -2.33
CA CYS A 59 -3.94 -0.03 -3.02
C CYS A 59 -3.15 -0.79 -4.10
N LEU A 60 -3.54 -2.04 -4.32
CA LEU A 60 -3.04 -2.92 -5.36
C LEU A 60 -4.22 -3.34 -6.22
N TRP A 61 -4.20 -3.01 -7.51
CA TRP A 61 -5.25 -3.40 -8.43
C TRP A 61 -4.77 -4.47 -9.40
N LEU A 62 -5.61 -5.48 -9.55
CA LEU A 62 -5.42 -6.62 -10.44
C LEU A 62 -6.54 -6.66 -11.46
N THR A 63 -6.28 -7.25 -12.61
CA THR A 63 -7.37 -7.75 -13.45
C THR A 63 -8.08 -8.90 -12.73
N LYS A 64 -9.34 -9.17 -13.09
CA LYS A 64 -10.07 -10.32 -12.52
C LYS A 64 -9.31 -11.64 -12.72
N GLU A 65 -8.70 -11.83 -13.88
CA GLU A 65 -7.93 -13.04 -14.21
C GLU A 65 -6.70 -13.19 -13.30
N ASP A 66 -6.01 -12.10 -12.97
CA ASP A 66 -4.83 -12.14 -12.10
C ASP A 66 -5.23 -12.27 -10.62
N GLU A 67 -6.35 -11.66 -10.21
CA GLU A 67 -6.91 -11.81 -8.87
C GLU A 67 -7.24 -13.28 -8.56
N GLU A 68 -7.88 -13.98 -9.50
CA GLU A 68 -8.17 -15.42 -9.38
C GLU A 68 -6.89 -16.27 -9.23
N LYS A 69 -5.74 -15.80 -9.74
CA LYS A 69 -4.45 -16.52 -9.69
C LYS A 69 -3.63 -16.19 -8.44
N ILE A 70 -3.52 -14.90 -8.08
CA ILE A 70 -2.57 -14.42 -7.06
C ILE A 70 -3.22 -13.60 -5.94
N GLY A 71 -4.50 -13.22 -6.05
CA GLY A 71 -5.15 -12.25 -5.16
C GLY A 71 -5.01 -12.60 -3.68
N PHE A 72 -5.29 -13.86 -3.32
CA PHE A 72 -5.16 -14.34 -1.94
C PHE A 72 -3.72 -14.24 -1.40
N TYR A 73 -2.74 -14.64 -2.21
CA TYR A 73 -1.32 -14.62 -1.81
C TYR A 73 -0.78 -13.20 -1.73
N LEU A 74 -1.17 -12.34 -2.68
CA LEU A 74 -0.79 -10.93 -2.70
C LEU A 74 -1.34 -10.20 -1.48
N MET A 75 -2.62 -10.42 -1.13
CA MET A 75 -3.24 -9.87 0.08
C MET A 75 -2.46 -10.29 1.34
N ARG A 76 -2.14 -11.57 1.49
CA ARG A 76 -1.39 -12.09 2.65
C ARG A 76 0.01 -11.52 2.75
N ALA A 77 0.73 -11.42 1.62
CA ALA A 77 2.06 -10.81 1.59
C ALA A 77 2.00 -9.32 1.94
N TYR A 78 1.00 -8.61 1.44
CA TYR A 78 0.80 -7.19 1.69
C TYR A 78 0.41 -6.89 3.15
N ASP A 79 -0.48 -7.67 3.76
CA ASP A 79 -0.84 -7.51 5.18
C ASP A 79 0.35 -7.78 6.10
N LYS A 80 1.14 -8.82 5.79
CA LYS A 80 2.40 -9.08 6.50
C LYS A 80 3.37 -7.91 6.37
N LEU A 81 3.55 -7.39 5.15
CA LEU A 81 4.43 -6.27 4.87
C LEU A 81 4.04 -5.00 5.65
N LYS A 82 2.74 -4.66 5.66
CA LYS A 82 2.21 -3.52 6.43
C LYS A 82 2.52 -3.66 7.93
N ALA A 83 2.28 -4.85 8.50
CA ALA A 83 2.55 -5.09 9.93
C ALA A 83 4.04 -4.96 10.28
N GLU A 84 4.92 -5.52 9.45
CA GLU A 84 6.37 -5.42 9.64
C GLU A 84 6.88 -3.97 9.48
N TYR A 85 6.31 -3.22 8.52
CA TYR A 85 6.67 -1.83 8.29
C TYR A 85 6.21 -0.91 9.43
N ALA A 86 4.99 -1.12 9.97
CA ALA A 86 4.49 -0.39 11.13
C ALA A 86 5.39 -0.62 12.36
N LEU A 87 5.70 -1.89 12.67
CA LEU A 87 6.61 -2.27 13.76
C LEU A 87 7.99 -1.61 13.64
N LYS A 88 8.55 -1.55 12.42
CA LYS A 88 9.86 -0.93 12.17
C LYS A 88 9.86 0.59 12.35
N ASN A 89 8.76 1.25 12.01
CA ASN A 89 8.65 2.71 11.99
C ASN A 89 8.00 3.31 13.26
N GLY A 90 7.62 2.48 14.23
CA GLY A 90 7.07 2.92 15.51
C GLY A 90 5.67 3.53 15.39
N VAL A 91 4.90 3.06 14.42
CA VAL A 91 3.48 3.39 14.22
C VAL A 91 2.61 2.34 14.87
#